data_AF-A0AAU9EEU8-F1
#
_entry.id   AF-A0AAU9EEU8-F1
#
_cell.length_a   1.000
_cell.length_b   1.000
_cell.length_c   1.000
_cell.angle_alpha   90.00
_cell.angle_beta   90.00
_cell.angle_gamma   90.00
#
_symmetry.space_group_name_H-M   'P 1'
#
loop_
_entity.id
_entity.type
_entity.pdbx_description
1 polymer ?
#
loop_
_entity_poly.entity_id
_entity_poly.type
_entity_poly.pdbx_seq_one_letter_code
_entity_poly.pdbx_strand_id
1 'polypeptide(L)'
;MDKIKDDSKVYILIDEVQEVEEWVKVVNSLRVSLNADIYVTSSNSRMFLGDHLTYLSGRYIELKVFPLSFKEFLLFKAYKNLNIEKAFVVDTGLRNRLIGYR
;
A
#
# COMPACT_ATOMS: atom_id res chain seq x y z
N MET A 1 8.77 -31.30 -7.85
CA MET A 1 8.13 -30.02 -8.23
C MET A 1 7.49 -30.26 -9.58
N ASP A 2 6.19 -30.54 -9.56
CA ASP A 2 5.43 -30.75 -10.79
C ASP A 2 5.54 -29.52 -11.67
N LYS A 3 6.00 -29.74 -12.90
CA LYS A 3 6.04 -28.71 -13.94
C LYS A 3 4.65 -28.15 -14.08
N ILE A 4 4.51 -26.82 -13.97
CA ILE A 4 3.30 -26.11 -14.39
C ILE A 4 3.04 -26.55 -15.84
N LYS A 5 2.00 -27.37 -15.99
CA LYS A 5 1.44 -27.76 -17.28
C LYS A 5 0.66 -26.55 -17.77
N ASP A 6 0.84 -26.27 -19.06
CA ASP A 6 0.32 -25.13 -19.83
C ASP A 6 0.99 -23.78 -19.61
N ASP A 7 1.25 -23.11 -20.74
CA ASP A 7 1.67 -21.71 -20.93
C ASP A 7 0.63 -20.69 -20.38
N SER A 8 -0.25 -21.17 -19.50
CA SER A 8 -1.28 -20.42 -18.82
C SER A 8 -0.65 -19.36 -17.91
N LYS A 9 -1.24 -18.16 -17.95
CA LYS A 9 -0.77 -17.04 -17.16
C LYS A 9 -1.03 -17.29 -15.67
N VAL A 10 0.01 -17.15 -14.85
CA VAL A 10 -0.05 -17.35 -13.39
C VAL A 10 -0.01 -16.00 -12.68
N TYR A 11 -0.70 -15.88 -11.55
CA TYR A 11 -0.65 -14.69 -10.70
C TYR A 11 0.04 -15.07 -9.39
N ILE A 12 1.11 -14.35 -9.05
CA ILE A 12 1.90 -14.57 -7.83
C ILE A 12 1.76 -13.35 -6.94
N LEU A 13 1.21 -13.54 -5.74
CA LEU A 13 1.07 -12.50 -4.74
C LEU A 13 1.99 -12.83 -3.57
N ILE A 14 2.94 -11.94 -3.28
CA ILE A 14 3.90 -12.11 -2.20
C ILE A 14 3.67 -11.01 -1.18
N ASP A 15 3.25 -11.40 0.01
CA ASP A 15 3.03 -10.48 1.11
C ASP A 15 4.29 -10.31 1.97
N GLU A 16 4.45 -9.11 2.52
CA GLU A 16 5.55 -8.71 3.41
C GLU A 16 6.92 -9.18 2.91
N VAL A 17 7.28 -8.78 1.69
CA VAL A 17 8.52 -9.24 1.03
C VAL A 17 9.80 -8.90 1.81
N GLN A 18 9.75 -7.98 2.78
CA GLN A 18 10.89 -7.70 3.67
C GLN A 18 11.27 -8.82 4.61
N GLU A 19 10.36 -9.77 4.86
CA GLU A 19 10.66 -10.93 5.70
C GLU A 19 11.47 -12.00 4.94
N VAL A 20 11.63 -11.82 3.62
CA VAL A 20 12.34 -12.75 2.74
C VAL A 20 13.67 -12.14 2.30
N GLU A 21 14.78 -12.78 2.69
CA GLU A 21 16.10 -12.41 2.20
C GLU A 21 16.20 -12.56 0.69
N GLU A 22 16.89 -11.61 0.05
CA GLU A 22 17.12 -11.59 -1.41
C GLU A 22 15.86 -11.74 -2.29
N TRP A 23 14.67 -11.38 -1.78
CA TRP A 23 13.38 -11.51 -2.47
C TRP A 23 13.40 -10.91 -3.90
N VAL A 24 14.16 -9.83 -4.11
CA VAL A 24 14.33 -9.18 -5.42
C VAL A 24 14.88 -10.14 -6.48
N LYS A 25 15.85 -11.00 -6.12
CA LYS A 25 16.41 -12.02 -7.02
C LYS A 25 15.37 -13.11 -7.30
N VAL A 26 14.61 -13.51 -6.29
CA VAL A 26 13.52 -14.50 -6.42
C VAL A 26 12.45 -14.00 -7.39
N VAL A 27 11.97 -12.78 -7.21
CA VAL A 27 10.99 -12.15 -8.12
C VAL A 27 11.55 -12.07 -9.54
N ASN A 28 12.81 -11.70 -9.71
CA ASN A 28 13.45 -11.66 -11.02
C ASN A 28 13.52 -13.05 -11.68
N SER A 29 13.85 -14.08 -10.91
CA SER A 29 13.91 -15.48 -11.37
C SER A 29 12.52 -15.99 -11.79
N LEU A 30 11.51 -15.75 -10.97
CA LEU A 30 10.12 -16.14 -11.25
C LEU A 30 9.60 -15.47 -12.52
N ARG A 31 9.85 -14.16 -12.69
CA ARG A 31 9.43 -13.40 -13.88
C ARG A 31 10.07 -13.91 -15.17
N VAL A 32 11.31 -14.42 -15.12
CA VAL A 32 12.00 -14.99 -16.29
C VAL A 32 11.54 -16.43 -16.57
N SER A 33 11.22 -17.19 -15.52
CA SER A 33 10.95 -18.62 -15.62
C SER A 33 9.47 -18.94 -15.92
N LEU A 34 8.55 -18.00 -15.65
CA LEU A 34 7.11 -18.23 -15.70
C LEU A 34 6.42 -17.11 -16.50
N ASN A 35 5.35 -17.47 -17.21
CA ASN A 35 4.37 -16.50 -17.73
C ASN A 35 3.51 -15.99 -16.55
N ALA A 36 4.06 -15.07 -15.75
CA ALA A 36 3.43 -14.64 -14.50
C ALA A 36 3.34 -13.12 -14.33
N ASP A 37 2.21 -12.66 -13.78
CA ASP A 37 2.10 -11.34 -13.16
C ASP A 37 2.42 -11.47 -11.67
N ILE A 38 3.36 -10.66 -11.19
CA ILE A 38 3.86 -10.72 -9.82
C ILE A 38 3.49 -9.42 -9.10
N TYR A 39 2.81 -9.55 -7.97
CA TYR A 39 2.43 -8.47 -7.08
C TYR A 39 3.11 -8.67 -5.73
N VAL A 40 3.71 -7.60 -5.22
CA VAL A 40 4.42 -7.60 -3.94
C VAL A 40 3.84 -6.54 -3.03
N THR A 41 3.73 -6.85 -1.74
CA THR A 41 3.35 -5.88 -0.70
C THR A 41 4.43 -5.77 0.34
N SER A 42 4.48 -4.59 0.98
CA SER A 42 5.33 -4.32 2.13
C SER A 42 4.63 -3.30 3.01
N SER A 43 4.61 -3.54 4.31
CA SER A 43 4.22 -2.55 5.32
C SER A 43 5.28 -1.46 5.54
N ASN A 44 6.51 -1.64 5.02
CA ASN A 44 7.58 -0.65 5.10
C ASN A 44 7.75 0.10 3.78
N SER A 45 7.26 1.34 3.74
CA SER A 45 7.38 2.21 2.56
C SER A 45 8.82 2.57 2.17
N ARG A 46 9.80 2.42 3.08
CA ARG A 46 11.22 2.64 2.75
C ARG A 46 11.85 1.49 1.98
N MET A 47 11.19 0.34 1.95
CA MET A 47 11.69 -0.84 1.27
C MET A 47 11.86 -0.64 -0.24
N PHE A 48 10.99 0.18 -0.84
CA PHE A 48 11.03 0.47 -2.28
C PHE A 48 11.84 1.73 -2.63
N LEU A 49 12.52 2.35 -1.65
CA LEU A 49 13.35 3.54 -1.86
C LEU A 49 14.83 3.16 -2.05
N GLY A 50 15.53 3.83 -2.96
CA GLY A 50 16.99 3.67 -3.15
C GLY A 50 17.40 2.54 -4.12
N ASP A 51 18.67 2.11 -4.00
CA ASP A 51 19.30 1.18 -4.95
C ASP A 51 18.80 -0.27 -4.86
N HIS A 52 18.00 -0.60 -3.84
CA HIS A 52 17.52 -1.95 -3.56
C HIS A 52 16.69 -2.55 -4.72
N LEU A 53 16.02 -1.71 -5.51
CA LEU A 53 15.22 -2.11 -6.67
C LEU A 53 15.91 -1.86 -8.01
N THR A 54 17.12 -1.28 -8.03
CA THR A 54 17.86 -1.01 -9.28
C THR A 54 18.07 -2.30 -10.08
N TYR A 55 18.15 -3.45 -9.40
CA TYR A 55 18.18 -4.79 -10.01
C TYR A 55 16.93 -5.13 -10.85
N LEU A 56 15.76 -4.61 -10.49
CA LEU A 56 14.54 -4.74 -11.29
C LEU A 56 14.48 -3.71 -12.43
N SER A 57 15.36 -2.70 -12.43
CA SER A 57 15.60 -1.76 -13.54
C SER A 57 14.32 -1.09 -14.07
N GLY A 58 13.42 -0.71 -13.16
CA GLY A 58 12.13 -0.09 -13.52
C GLY A 58 11.10 -1.04 -14.13
N ARG A 59 11.31 -2.36 -14.10
CA ARG A 59 10.32 -3.39 -14.53
C ARG A 59 9.26 -3.66 -13.45
N TYR A 60 8.87 -2.61 -12.72
CA TYR A 60 7.86 -2.65 -11.69
C TYR A 60 7.09 -1.33 -11.68
N ILE A 61 5.88 -1.37 -11.16
CA ILE A 61 5.07 -0.18 -10.89
C ILE A 61 4.91 -0.11 -9.37
N GLU A 62 5.27 1.03 -8.78
CA GLU A 62 5.07 1.28 -7.35
C GLU A 62 3.67 1.88 -7.13
N LEU A 63 2.90 1.25 -6.23
CA LEU A 63 1.59 1.75 -5.80
C LEU A 63 1.68 2.12 -4.31
N LYS A 64 1.63 3.43 -4.01
CA LYS A 64 1.62 3.91 -2.63
C LYS A 64 0.20 3.85 -2.07
N VAL A 65 -0.01 2.96 -1.11
CA VAL A 65 -1.28 2.84 -0.39
C VAL A 65 -1.18 3.65 0.91
N PHE A 66 -1.97 4.71 1.01
CA PHE A 66 -2.05 5.53 2.23
C PHE A 66 -3.18 5.05 3.14
N PRO A 67 -3.08 5.31 4.45
CA PRO A 67 -4.22 5.15 5.34
C PRO A 67 -5.41 5.97 4.87
N LEU A 68 -6.62 5.52 5.21
CA LEU A 68 -7.83 6.29 4.97
C LEU A 68 -7.71 7.69 5.60
N SER A 69 -8.08 8.72 4.85
CA SER A 69 -8.35 10.03 5.43
C SER A 69 -9.47 9.92 6.47
N PHE A 70 -9.54 10.87 7.40
CA PHE A 70 -10.59 10.86 8.42
C PHE A 70 -12.01 10.80 7.81
N LYS A 71 -12.23 11.51 6.69
CA LYS A 71 -13.48 11.46 5.93
C LYS A 71 -13.77 10.07 5.39
N GLU A 72 -12.79 9.43 4.75
CA GLU A 72 -12.93 8.07 4.23
C GLU A 72 -13.15 7.05 5.34
N PHE A 73 -12.49 7.22 6.48
CA PHE A 73 -12.70 6.39 7.67
C PHE A 73 -14.15 6.47 8.18
N LEU A 74 -14.73 7.68 8.29
CA LEU A 74 -16.12 7.88 8.70
C LEU A 74 -17.11 7.23 7.71
N LEU A 75 -16.85 7.34 6.42
CA LEU A 75 -17.64 6.68 5.36
C LEU A 75 -17.50 5.15 5.46
N PHE A 76 -16.28 4.64 5.63
CA PHE A 76 -15.98 3.21 5.76
C PHE A 76 -16.66 2.58 6.98
N LYS A 77 -16.69 3.28 8.12
CA LYS A 77 -17.40 2.85 9.34
C LYS A 77 -18.93 2.99 9.26
N ALA A 78 -19.48 3.29 8.07
CA ALA A 78 -20.90 3.37 7.79
C ALA A 78 -21.67 4.43 8.60
N TYR A 79 -21.01 5.54 8.96
CA TYR A 79 -21.72 6.76 9.36
C TYR A 79 -22.36 7.43 8.14
N LYS A 80 -23.27 6.72 7.46
CA LYS A 80 -23.95 7.17 6.24
C LYS A 80 -24.77 8.44 6.42
N ASN A 81 -25.07 8.81 7.68
CA ASN A 81 -25.88 9.96 8.05
C ASN A 81 -25.11 11.09 8.75
N LEU A 82 -23.77 11.02 8.84
CA LEU A 82 -23.01 12.16 9.34
C LEU A 82 -22.95 13.24 8.25
N ASN A 83 -23.50 14.41 8.56
CA ASN A 83 -23.26 15.60 7.76
C ASN A 83 -21.80 16.03 7.98
N ILE A 84 -20.92 15.53 7.12
CA ILE A 84 -19.46 15.60 7.25
C ILE A 84 -19.01 17.05 7.42
N GLU A 85 -19.66 18.01 6.75
CA GLU A 85 -19.35 19.44 6.88
C GLU A 85 -19.52 19.96 8.32
N LYS A 86 -20.51 19.50 9.07
CA LYS A 86 -20.70 19.92 10.47
C LYS A 86 -19.66 19.34 11.42
N ALA A 87 -19.12 18.16 11.14
CA ALA A 87 -18.10 17.53 11.99
C ALA A 87 -16.75 18.28 11.90
N PHE A 88 -16.42 18.84 10.74
CA PHE A 88 -15.20 19.63 10.55
C PHE A 88 -15.31 21.06 11.11
N VAL A 89 -16.51 21.64 11.15
CA VAL A 89 -16.74 23.02 11.66
C VAL A 89 -16.57 23.14 13.19
N VAL A 90 -16.67 22.04 13.95
CA VAL A 90 -16.48 22.08 15.41
C VAL A 90 -15.01 22.31 15.81
N ASP A 91 -14.05 21.89 14.96
CA ASP A 91 -12.62 22.01 15.28
C ASP A 91 -12.07 23.42 15.03
N THR A 92 -12.59 24.14 14.02
CA THR A 92 -12.17 25.52 13.72
C THR A 92 -12.72 26.55 14.72
N GLY A 93 -13.77 26.20 15.48
CA GLY A 93 -14.39 27.06 16.49
C GLY A 93 -13.72 27.05 17.86
N LEU A 94 -12.81 26.10 18.15
CA LEU A 94 -12.13 26.01 19.45
C LEU A 94 -10.89 26.91 19.55
N ARG A 95 -10.41 27.48 18.44
CA ARG A 95 -9.21 28.32 18.44
C ARG A 95 -9.39 29.69 19.13
N ASN A 96 -10.63 30.16 19.31
CA ASN A 96 -10.94 31.44 19.96
C ASN A 96 -11.40 31.34 21.42
N ARG A 97 -11.37 30.16 22.06
CA ARG A 97 -11.90 29.98 23.43
C ARG A 97 -10.85 29.74 24.53
N LEU A 98 -9.56 29.87 24.22
CA LEU A 98 -8.45 29.73 25.20
C LEU A 98 -7.75 31.04 25.57
N ILE A 99 -8.26 32.19 25.12
CA ILE A 99 -7.82 33.53 25.57
C ILE A 99 -9.02 34.24 26.21
N GLY A 100 -9.38 33.82 27.42
CA GLY A 100 -10.53 34.41 28.10
C GLY A 100 -10.98 33.72 29.38
N TYR A 101 -10.05 33.26 30.21
CA TYR A 101 -10.34 33.03 31.64
C TYR A 101 -9.24 33.73 32.44
N ARG A 102 -9.55 34.96 32.85
CA ARG A 102 -9.09 35.54 34.11
C ARG A 102 -9.89 34.94 35.25
#